data_AF-A0A2U1UHG5-F1
#
_entry.id   AF-A0A2U1UHG5-F1
#
_cell.length_a   1.000
_cell.length_b   1.000
_cell.length_c   1.000
_cell.angle_alpha   90.00
_cell.angle_beta   90.00
_cell.angle_gamma   90.00
#
_symmetry.space_group_name_H-M   'P 1'
#
loop_
_entity.id
_entity.type
_entity.pdbx_description
1 polymer ?
#
loop_
_entity_poly.entity_id
_entity_poly.type
_entity_poly.pdbx_seq_one_letter_code
_entity_poly.pdbx_strand_id
1 'polypeptide(L)'
;MLARSLMGNGLNFAANAALVRGVGAFLGPIGWIASGAWLAVEIAGPAFRKTVPAIVHIAMLRQNVLKRLTISVVGDGSVGKDALFKSVFGVDTGNINPIAGSTSDTKVYDLGHTGTIKLINFPGFHDVRSEVNDLVNDNIKHTDLFLLVVDVNRGVSGHDVQTLEKLKAEGKPVLVCLNKVDMLRPNDKDRMVHVAKTRLQNPYVIETAFDPDPRLSQDGPIGTQVVFEWVVNQLEAQGKETAHLKAEQK
;
A
#
# COMPACT_ATOMS: atom_id res chain seq x y z
N MET A 1 21.14 14.77 -0.63
CA MET A 1 22.12 15.87 -0.82
C MET A 1 21.50 17.12 -1.48
N LEU A 2 20.61 16.99 -2.48
CA LEU A 2 19.96 18.11 -3.18
C LEU A 2 18.95 18.93 -2.34
N ALA A 3 18.28 18.32 -1.35
CA ALA A 3 17.34 19.03 -0.47
C ALA A 3 18.00 20.10 0.43
N ARG A 4 19.29 19.93 0.76
CA ARG A 4 20.06 20.88 1.57
C ARG A 4 20.53 22.10 0.77
N SER A 5 20.73 21.95 -0.54
CA SER A 5 21.07 23.05 -1.46
C SER A 5 19.85 23.93 -1.78
N LEU A 6 18.67 23.32 -1.93
CA LEU A 6 17.40 24.04 -2.11
C LEU A 6 16.97 24.84 -0.87
N MET A 7 17.17 24.31 0.34
CA MET A 7 16.93 25.07 1.58
C MET A 7 17.93 26.23 1.78
N GLY A 8 19.15 26.13 1.23
CA GLY A 8 20.14 27.21 1.26
C GLY A 8 19.69 28.47 0.51
N ASN A 9 18.92 28.29 -0.58
CA ASN A 9 18.37 29.41 -1.34
C ASN A 9 17.02 29.92 -0.80
N GLY A 10 16.25 29.08 -0.10
CA GLY A 10 15.07 29.52 0.64
C GLY A 10 15.41 30.42 1.84
N LEU A 11 16.56 30.17 2.48
CA LEU A 11 17.12 31.07 3.49
C LEU A 11 17.44 32.45 2.92
N ASN A 12 17.97 32.55 1.69
CA ASN A 12 18.21 33.84 1.03
C ASN A 12 16.90 34.59 0.70
N PHE A 13 15.82 33.88 0.38
CA PHE A 13 14.51 34.50 0.16
C PHE A 13 13.88 35.02 1.47
N ALA A 14 13.91 34.21 2.53
CA ALA A 14 13.39 34.61 3.84
C ALA A 14 14.27 35.68 4.52
N ALA A 15 15.60 35.60 4.38
CA ALA A 15 16.54 36.59 4.88
C ALA A 15 16.45 37.90 4.09
N ASN A 16 16.33 37.87 2.76
CA ASN A 16 16.09 39.08 1.97
C ASN A 16 14.72 39.68 2.26
N ALA A 17 13.66 38.87 2.43
CA ALA A 17 12.35 39.38 2.80
C ALA A 17 12.34 40.02 4.20
N ALA A 18 13.08 39.45 5.17
CA ALA A 18 13.24 40.01 6.50
C ALA A 18 14.06 41.31 6.50
N LEU A 19 15.14 41.38 5.70
CA LEU A 19 15.95 42.58 5.49
C LEU A 19 15.14 43.70 4.82
N VAL A 20 14.40 43.38 3.76
CA VAL A 20 13.54 44.34 3.03
C VAL A 20 12.40 44.84 3.93
N ARG A 21 11.81 43.97 4.76
CA ARG A 21 10.82 44.38 5.78
C ARG A 21 11.45 45.25 6.88
N GLY A 22 12.68 44.95 7.30
CA GLY A 22 13.43 45.76 8.26
C GLY A 22 13.76 47.16 7.74
N VAL A 23 14.18 47.27 6.47
CA VAL A 23 14.46 48.56 5.81
C VAL A 23 13.16 49.33 5.51
N GLY A 24 12.09 48.64 5.10
CA GLY A 24 10.78 49.24 4.88
C GLY A 24 10.12 49.79 6.15
N ALA A 25 10.37 49.16 7.30
CA ALA A 25 9.91 49.65 8.61
C ALA A 25 10.58 50.97 9.01
N PHE A 26 11.84 51.20 8.63
CA PHE A 26 12.56 52.45 8.86
C PHE A 26 12.05 53.63 7.99
N LEU A 27 11.47 53.34 6.82
CA LEU A 27 11.00 54.34 5.85
C LEU A 27 9.53 54.74 6.01
N GLY A 28 8.85 54.23 7.04
CA GLY A 28 7.44 54.55 7.32
C GLY A 28 6.47 54.05 6.24
N PRO A 29 5.23 54.58 6.19
CA PRO A 29 4.16 54.05 5.33
C PRO A 29 4.51 53.98 3.83
N ILE A 30 5.35 54.92 3.36
CA ILE A 30 5.81 54.98 1.97
C ILE A 30 6.76 53.82 1.65
N GLY A 31 7.64 53.47 2.58
CA GLY A 31 8.53 52.31 2.45
C GLY A 31 7.76 50.99 2.32
N TRP A 32 6.70 50.82 3.11
CA TRP A 32 5.80 49.66 3.01
C TRP A 32 5.11 49.57 1.65
N ILE A 33 4.62 50.69 1.13
CA ILE A 33 3.98 50.75 -0.19
C ILE A 33 4.99 50.40 -1.29
N ALA A 34 6.20 50.97 -1.23
CA ALA A 34 7.24 50.73 -2.22
C ALA A 34 7.74 49.27 -2.20
N SER A 35 8.01 48.71 -1.01
CA SER A 35 8.41 47.31 -0.86
C SER A 35 7.29 46.35 -1.25
N GLY A 36 6.03 46.67 -0.94
CA GLY A 36 4.86 45.89 -1.34
C GLY A 36 4.67 45.89 -2.86
N ALA A 37 4.82 47.05 -3.51
CA ALA A 37 4.76 47.17 -4.97
C ALA A 37 5.91 46.42 -5.65
N TRP A 38 7.13 46.50 -5.12
CA TRP A 38 8.28 45.75 -5.64
C TRP A 38 8.08 44.24 -5.54
N LEU A 39 7.64 43.75 -4.38
CA LEU A 39 7.30 42.35 -4.17
C LEU A 39 6.19 41.89 -5.14
N ALA A 40 5.19 42.75 -5.38
CA ALA A 40 4.11 42.44 -6.33
C ALA A 40 4.63 42.26 -7.76
N VAL A 41 5.60 43.07 -8.21
CA VAL A 41 6.25 42.93 -9.51
C VAL A 41 7.07 41.63 -9.58
N GLU A 42 7.79 41.28 -8.51
CA GLU A 42 8.55 40.02 -8.45
C GLU A 42 7.64 38.78 -8.50
N ILE A 43 6.53 38.78 -7.74
CA ILE A 43 5.53 37.69 -7.75
C ILE A 43 4.79 37.62 -9.09
N ALA A 44 4.54 38.75 -9.75
CA ALA A 44 3.91 38.81 -11.07
C ALA A 44 4.87 38.42 -12.22
N GLY A 45 6.15 38.19 -11.91
CA GLY A 45 7.16 37.81 -12.87
C GLY A 45 6.83 36.51 -13.63
N PRO A 46 7.25 36.39 -14.91
CA PRO A 46 6.94 35.23 -15.75
C PRO A 46 7.42 33.89 -15.17
N ALA A 47 8.45 33.90 -14.33
CA ALA A 47 8.95 32.73 -13.62
C ALA A 47 7.93 32.19 -12.59
N PHE A 48 7.33 33.06 -11.78
CA PHE A 48 6.36 32.64 -10.75
C PHE A 48 5.04 32.14 -11.37
N ARG A 49 4.58 32.78 -12.46
CA ARG A 49 3.31 32.44 -13.13
C ARG A 49 3.28 31.04 -13.74
N LYS A 50 4.44 30.44 -14.03
CA LYS A 50 4.54 29.08 -14.59
C LYS A 50 5.08 28.08 -13.56
N THR A 51 6.09 28.46 -12.79
CA THR A 51 6.80 27.54 -11.89
C THR A 51 6.00 27.22 -10.63
N VAL A 52 5.32 28.20 -10.02
CA VAL A 52 4.54 27.94 -8.79
C VAL A 52 3.34 27.04 -9.08
N PRO A 53 2.49 27.30 -10.11
CA PRO A 53 1.41 26.38 -10.44
C PRO A 53 1.91 24.97 -10.76
N ALA A 54 3.02 24.84 -11.51
CA ALA A 54 3.60 23.54 -11.83
C ALA A 54 4.07 22.77 -10.58
N ILE A 55 4.78 23.43 -9.66
CA ILE A 55 5.23 22.81 -8.40
C ILE A 55 4.04 22.43 -7.52
N VAL A 56 3.02 23.29 -7.42
CA VAL A 56 1.80 22.99 -6.67
C VAL A 56 1.08 21.79 -7.29
N HIS A 57 0.98 21.72 -8.61
CA HIS A 57 0.37 20.58 -9.30
C HIS A 57 1.16 19.29 -9.04
N ILE A 58 2.49 19.33 -9.15
CA ILE A 58 3.35 18.18 -8.87
C ILE A 58 3.23 17.76 -7.39
N ALA A 59 3.17 18.71 -6.46
CA ALA A 59 3.00 18.44 -5.05
C ALA A 59 1.63 17.81 -4.76
N MET A 60 0.56 18.31 -5.38
CA MET A 60 -0.79 17.73 -5.30
C MET A 60 -0.83 16.30 -5.88
N LEU A 61 -0.25 16.09 -7.07
CA LEU A 61 -0.15 14.76 -7.67
C LEU A 61 0.64 13.80 -6.77
N ARG A 62 1.75 14.26 -6.19
CA ARG A 62 2.56 13.46 -5.26
C ARG A 62 1.80 13.12 -3.98
N GLN A 63 1.04 14.06 -3.42
CA GLN A 63 0.18 13.79 -2.27
C GLN A 63 -0.90 12.76 -2.61
N ASN A 64 -1.53 12.84 -3.78
CA ASN A 64 -2.51 11.85 -4.22
C ASN A 64 -1.91 10.45 -4.36
N VAL A 65 -0.69 10.34 -4.91
CA VAL A 65 0.01 9.04 -4.99
C VAL A 65 0.35 8.49 -3.61
N LEU A 66 0.82 9.34 -2.68
CA LEU A 66 1.16 8.91 -1.31
C LEU A 66 -0.06 8.50 -0.48
N LYS A 67 -1.21 9.12 -0.73
CA LYS A 67 -2.48 8.80 -0.06
C LYS A 67 -3.12 7.51 -0.58
N ARG A 68 -2.72 7.01 -1.74
CA ARG A 68 -3.30 5.80 -2.31
C ARG A 68 -2.94 4.60 -1.43
N LEU A 69 -3.95 3.86 -0.98
CA LEU A 69 -3.76 2.59 -0.28
C LEU A 69 -3.27 1.56 -1.32
N THR A 70 -2.22 0.82 -1.00
CA THR A 70 -1.71 -0.27 -1.84
C THR A 70 -1.53 -1.52 -0.99
N ILE A 71 -2.50 -2.42 -1.04
CA ILE A 71 -2.45 -3.71 -0.35
C ILE A 71 -2.02 -4.76 -1.36
N SER A 72 -1.01 -5.58 -1.04
CA SER A 72 -0.65 -6.71 -1.92
C SER A 72 -1.03 -8.06 -1.34
N VAL A 73 -1.87 -8.79 -2.08
CA VAL A 73 -2.23 -10.18 -1.76
C VAL A 73 -1.31 -11.10 -2.53
N VAL A 74 -0.58 -11.95 -1.80
CA VAL A 74 0.52 -12.79 -2.26
C VAL A 74 0.24 -14.24 -1.90
N GLY A 75 0.62 -15.17 -2.76
CA GLY A 75 0.54 -16.60 -2.49
C GLY A 75 0.56 -17.41 -3.77
N ASP A 76 0.73 -18.71 -3.63
CA ASP A 76 0.82 -19.65 -4.75
C ASP A 76 -0.54 -19.82 -5.47
N GLY A 77 -0.55 -20.54 -6.60
CA GLY A 77 -1.75 -20.89 -7.33
C GLY A 77 -2.79 -21.60 -6.43
N SER A 78 -4.07 -21.24 -6.59
CA SER A 78 -5.20 -21.96 -5.96
C SER A 78 -5.22 -22.02 -4.42
N VAL A 79 -4.49 -21.14 -3.73
CA VAL A 79 -4.51 -21.03 -2.26
C VAL A 79 -5.74 -20.29 -1.71
N GLY A 80 -6.59 -19.72 -2.58
CA GLY A 80 -7.81 -19.00 -2.19
C GLY A 80 -7.66 -17.47 -2.12
N LYS A 81 -6.83 -16.88 -2.98
CA LYS A 81 -6.65 -15.41 -3.03
C LYS A 81 -7.90 -14.70 -3.54
N ASP A 82 -8.51 -15.15 -4.62
CA ASP A 82 -9.75 -14.55 -5.14
C ASP A 82 -10.90 -14.60 -4.10
N ALA A 83 -10.98 -15.71 -3.35
CA ALA A 83 -11.89 -15.84 -2.21
C ALA A 83 -11.58 -14.82 -1.11
N LEU A 84 -10.31 -14.53 -0.82
CA LEU A 84 -9.91 -13.46 0.11
C LEU A 84 -10.46 -12.11 -0.35
N PHE A 85 -10.32 -11.75 -1.62
CA PHE A 85 -10.83 -10.47 -2.14
C PHE A 85 -12.33 -10.31 -1.89
N LYS A 86 -13.10 -11.34 -2.25
CA LYS A 86 -14.55 -11.31 -2.09
C LYS A 86 -14.96 -11.27 -0.62
N SER A 87 -14.35 -12.09 0.22
CA SER A 87 -14.78 -12.28 1.61
C SER A 87 -14.25 -11.23 2.58
N VAL A 88 -13.06 -10.66 2.33
CA VAL A 88 -12.43 -9.64 3.20
C VAL A 88 -12.77 -8.24 2.71
N PHE A 89 -12.70 -7.99 1.40
CA PHE A 89 -12.85 -6.66 0.83
C PHE A 89 -14.17 -6.44 0.09
N GLY A 90 -15.02 -7.45 -0.05
CA GLY A 90 -16.27 -7.33 -0.80
C GLY A 90 -16.07 -7.20 -2.32
N VAL A 91 -14.85 -7.40 -2.82
CA VAL A 91 -14.50 -7.19 -4.23
C VAL A 91 -14.66 -8.50 -5.00
N ASP A 92 -15.60 -8.53 -5.95
CA ASP A 92 -15.72 -9.67 -6.87
C ASP A 92 -14.70 -9.58 -8.00
N THR A 93 -13.76 -10.53 -8.03
CA THR A 93 -12.72 -10.63 -9.07
C THR A 93 -13.26 -11.06 -10.44
N GLY A 94 -14.53 -11.45 -10.54
CA GLY A 94 -15.16 -12.01 -11.72
C GLY A 94 -15.69 -11.02 -12.76
N ASN A 95 -15.73 -9.70 -12.49
CA ASN A 95 -16.34 -8.74 -13.42
C ASN A 95 -15.64 -7.37 -13.53
N ILE A 96 -14.32 -7.32 -13.36
CA ILE A 96 -13.57 -6.04 -13.36
C ILE A 96 -12.34 -6.14 -14.26
N ASN A 97 -12.23 -5.16 -15.16
CA ASN A 97 -11.17 -5.08 -16.16
C ASN A 97 -9.81 -4.83 -15.48
N PRO A 98 -8.79 -5.67 -15.71
CA PRO A 98 -7.42 -5.34 -15.30
C PRO A 98 -7.02 -4.01 -15.95
N ILE A 99 -6.32 -3.16 -15.18
CA ILE A 99 -5.79 -1.90 -15.70
C ILE A 99 -4.79 -2.23 -16.83
N ALA A 100 -4.90 -1.52 -17.96
CA ALA A 100 -3.97 -1.68 -19.09
C ALA A 100 -2.51 -1.54 -18.61
N GLY A 101 -1.69 -2.57 -18.84
CA GLY A 101 -0.31 -2.66 -18.32
C GLY A 101 -0.13 -3.64 -17.14
N SER A 102 -1.19 -4.31 -16.69
CA SER A 102 -1.12 -5.47 -15.79
C SER A 102 -0.46 -6.65 -16.52
N THR A 103 0.83 -6.88 -16.26
CA THR A 103 1.56 -8.06 -16.75
C THR A 103 0.96 -9.33 -16.14
N SER A 104 1.08 -10.45 -16.85
CA SER A 104 0.48 -11.77 -16.63
C SER A 104 0.30 -12.23 -15.17
N ASP A 105 1.16 -11.77 -14.27
CA ASP A 105 1.26 -12.22 -12.88
C ASP A 105 0.78 -11.20 -11.82
N THR A 106 0.49 -9.96 -12.18
CA THR A 106 -0.01 -8.95 -11.22
C THR A 106 -1.27 -8.28 -11.72
N LYS A 107 -2.41 -8.59 -11.10
CA LYS A 107 -3.70 -7.95 -11.37
C LYS A 107 -3.91 -6.80 -10.39
N VAL A 108 -4.21 -5.61 -10.89
CA VAL A 108 -4.52 -4.46 -10.04
C VAL A 108 -6.03 -4.25 -10.00
N TYR A 109 -6.59 -4.22 -8.80
CA TYR A 109 -8.00 -3.98 -8.52
C TYR A 109 -8.13 -2.58 -7.91
N ASP A 110 -9.01 -1.76 -8.49
CA ASP A 110 -9.30 -0.43 -7.96
C ASP A 110 -10.36 -0.56 -6.87
N LEU A 111 -10.10 0.01 -5.69
CA LEU A 111 -11.10 0.15 -4.62
C LEU A 111 -11.86 1.48 -4.78
N GLY A 112 -12.20 1.82 -6.03
CA GLY A 112 -12.73 3.14 -6.39
C GLY A 112 -11.76 4.29 -6.10
N HIS A 113 -12.26 5.39 -5.51
CA HIS A 113 -11.52 6.66 -5.33
C HIS A 113 -10.52 6.65 -4.15
N THR A 114 -10.27 5.49 -3.57
CA THR A 114 -9.80 5.36 -2.18
C THR A 114 -8.41 4.71 -2.12
N GLY A 115 -8.08 3.90 -3.12
CA GLY A 115 -6.87 3.08 -3.12
C GLY A 115 -6.90 2.04 -4.23
N THR A 116 -5.85 1.24 -4.30
CA THR A 116 -5.76 0.05 -5.15
C THR A 116 -5.38 -1.15 -4.31
N ILE A 117 -6.08 -2.28 -4.46
CA ILE A 117 -5.54 -3.57 -4.01
C ILE A 117 -4.85 -4.20 -5.20
N LYS A 118 -3.58 -4.54 -5.03
CA LYS A 118 -2.81 -5.28 -6.03
C LYS A 118 -2.84 -6.75 -5.68
N LEU A 119 -3.42 -7.58 -6.52
CA LEU A 119 -3.25 -9.02 -6.45
C LEU A 119 -1.96 -9.36 -7.16
N ILE A 120 -0.97 -9.82 -6.40
CA ILE A 120 0.29 -10.28 -6.94
C ILE A 120 0.27 -11.80 -6.84
N ASN A 121 -0.02 -12.45 -7.97
CA ASN A 121 0.30 -13.86 -8.09
C ASN A 121 1.82 -13.91 -8.24
N PHE A 122 2.53 -14.37 -7.22
CA PHE A 122 3.89 -14.84 -7.49
C PHE A 122 3.69 -16.17 -8.21
N PRO A 123 4.01 -16.28 -9.52
CA PRO A 123 4.13 -17.61 -10.10
C PRO A 123 5.11 -18.37 -9.20
N GLY A 124 4.80 -19.64 -8.88
CA GLY A 124 5.78 -20.49 -8.23
C GLY A 124 7.11 -20.33 -8.98
N PHE A 125 8.22 -20.10 -8.28
CA PHE A 125 9.52 -19.65 -8.81
C PHE A 125 10.17 -20.56 -9.91
N HIS A 126 9.43 -21.38 -10.65
CA HIS A 126 9.90 -22.22 -11.74
C HIS A 126 9.72 -21.66 -13.16
N ASP A 127 8.92 -20.61 -13.39
CA ASP A 127 8.93 -19.92 -14.71
C ASP A 127 9.86 -18.71 -14.67
N VAL A 128 11.15 -19.01 -14.74
CA VAL A 128 12.23 -18.03 -14.83
C VAL A 128 12.19 -17.34 -16.20
N ARG A 129 11.41 -16.26 -16.29
CA ARG A 129 11.71 -15.17 -17.22
C ARG A 129 12.25 -13.99 -16.41
N SER A 130 13.51 -13.67 -16.63
CA SER A 130 14.23 -12.56 -15.97
C SER A 130 13.48 -11.23 -16.03
N GLU A 131 12.64 -11.03 -17.05
CA GLU A 131 11.82 -9.83 -17.25
C GLU A 131 10.63 -9.72 -16.28
N VAL A 132 10.12 -10.83 -15.74
CA VAL A 132 8.99 -10.83 -14.78
C VAL A 132 9.47 -10.43 -13.38
N ASN A 133 10.72 -10.71 -13.03
CA ASN A 133 11.28 -10.42 -11.71
C ASN A 133 11.40 -8.91 -11.43
N ASP A 134 11.83 -8.11 -12.40
CA ASP A 134 12.02 -6.67 -12.19
C ASP A 134 10.67 -5.95 -11.99
N LEU A 135 9.64 -6.39 -12.71
CA LEU A 135 8.31 -5.80 -12.63
C LEU A 135 7.57 -6.20 -11.34
N VAL A 136 7.76 -7.43 -10.87
CA VAL A 136 7.25 -7.88 -9.56
C VAL A 136 7.97 -7.14 -8.43
N ASN A 137 9.29 -7.00 -8.50
CA ASN A 137 10.08 -6.24 -7.52
C ASN A 137 9.69 -4.76 -7.45
N ASP A 138 9.42 -4.11 -8.58
CA ASP A 138 8.96 -2.72 -8.57
C ASP A 138 7.54 -2.57 -8.03
N ASN A 139 6.66 -3.55 -8.23
CA ASN A 139 5.33 -3.53 -7.64
C ASN A 139 5.35 -3.70 -6.11
N ILE A 140 6.26 -4.52 -5.58
CA ILE A 140 6.48 -4.74 -4.15
C ILE A 140 6.91 -3.42 -3.46
N LYS A 141 7.76 -2.61 -4.09
CA LYS A 141 8.25 -1.33 -3.52
C LYS A 141 7.14 -0.32 -3.24
N HIS A 142 6.06 -0.33 -4.02
CA HIS A 142 4.95 0.62 -3.86
C HIS A 142 3.78 0.09 -3.02
N THR A 143 3.99 -1.00 -2.29
CA THR A 143 2.99 -1.61 -1.41
C THR A 143 3.08 -1.07 0.02
N ASP A 144 1.96 -0.97 0.74
CA ASP A 144 1.92 -0.52 2.13
C ASP A 144 2.00 -1.69 3.12
N LEU A 145 1.37 -2.82 2.79
CA LEU A 145 1.39 -4.06 3.55
C LEU A 145 1.13 -5.27 2.65
N PHE A 146 1.52 -6.45 3.13
CA PHE A 146 1.38 -7.72 2.43
C PHE A 146 0.44 -8.68 3.17
N LEU A 147 -0.42 -9.35 2.40
CA LEU A 147 -1.23 -10.47 2.84
C LEU A 147 -0.73 -11.75 2.14
N LEU A 148 0.01 -12.60 2.85
CA LEU A 148 0.48 -13.88 2.34
C LEU A 148 -0.54 -14.98 2.64
N VAL A 149 -1.13 -15.57 1.60
CA VAL A 149 -2.10 -16.65 1.72
C VAL A 149 -1.41 -17.99 1.50
N VAL A 150 -1.52 -18.90 2.47
CA VAL A 150 -0.92 -20.24 2.44
C VAL A 150 -2.01 -21.26 2.67
N ASP A 151 -2.17 -22.22 1.76
CA ASP A 151 -3.07 -23.36 1.97
C ASP A 151 -2.49 -24.29 3.04
N VAL A 152 -3.21 -24.44 4.15
CA VAL A 152 -2.75 -25.24 5.29
C VAL A 152 -2.76 -26.76 4.99
N ASN A 153 -3.60 -27.22 4.07
CA ASN A 153 -3.79 -28.66 3.81
C ASN A 153 -2.58 -29.29 3.12
N ARG A 154 -1.86 -28.51 2.30
CA ARG A 154 -0.58 -28.91 1.69
C ARG A 154 0.62 -28.72 2.62
N GLY A 155 0.41 -28.11 3.78
CA GLY A 155 1.47 -27.67 4.69
C GLY A 155 2.27 -26.48 4.16
N VAL A 156 3.14 -25.94 5.01
CA VAL A 156 4.03 -24.83 4.62
C VAL A 156 5.20 -25.38 3.83
N SER A 157 5.27 -25.02 2.54
CA SER A 157 6.34 -25.39 1.63
C SER A 157 7.58 -24.51 1.84
N GLY A 158 8.75 -24.95 1.34
CA GLY A 158 9.95 -24.10 1.34
C GLY A 158 9.77 -22.82 0.50
N HIS A 159 8.90 -22.86 -0.51
CA HIS A 159 8.55 -21.71 -1.32
C HIS A 159 7.76 -20.64 -0.54
N ASP A 160 6.83 -21.07 0.31
CA ASP A 160 6.07 -20.16 1.17
C ASP A 160 7.00 -19.44 2.16
N VAL A 161 7.99 -20.16 2.72
CA VAL A 161 9.01 -19.58 3.61
C VAL A 161 9.89 -18.57 2.88
N GLN A 162 10.42 -18.93 1.70
CA GLN A 162 11.24 -18.00 0.89
C GLN A 162 10.45 -16.76 0.47
N THR A 163 9.18 -16.92 0.10
CA THR A 163 8.30 -15.79 -0.25
C THR A 163 8.11 -14.88 0.97
N LEU A 164 7.83 -15.45 2.14
CA LEU A 164 7.68 -14.68 3.38
C LEU A 164 8.96 -13.91 3.74
N GLU A 165 10.12 -14.53 3.63
CA GLU A 165 11.42 -13.88 3.90
C GLU A 165 11.66 -12.69 2.96
N LYS A 166 11.36 -12.85 1.66
CA LYS A 166 11.43 -11.75 0.69
C LYS A 166 10.50 -10.60 1.05
N LEU A 167 9.24 -10.89 1.41
CA LEU A 167 8.29 -9.86 1.82
C LEU A 167 8.72 -9.15 3.11
N LYS A 168 9.30 -9.87 4.07
CA LYS A 168 9.86 -9.29 5.30
C LYS A 168 11.06 -8.38 5.02
N ALA A 169 11.89 -8.72 4.03
CA ALA A 169 13.07 -7.94 3.66
C ALA A 169 12.73 -6.52 3.17
N GLU A 170 11.50 -6.30 2.70
CA GLU A 170 10.99 -4.99 2.29
C GLU A 170 10.71 -4.04 3.47
N GLY A 171 10.77 -4.53 4.71
CA GLY A 171 10.53 -3.73 5.92
C GLY A 171 9.07 -3.29 6.09
N LYS A 172 8.12 -3.97 5.44
CA LYS A 172 6.69 -3.68 5.49
C LYS A 172 5.94 -4.74 6.31
N PRO A 173 4.77 -4.39 6.89
CA PRO A 173 3.96 -5.37 7.61
C PRO A 173 3.54 -6.53 6.70
N VAL A 174 3.71 -7.76 7.19
CA VAL A 174 3.26 -8.99 6.51
C VAL A 174 2.35 -9.78 7.44
N LEU A 175 1.11 -9.99 7.01
CA LEU A 175 0.17 -10.91 7.64
C LEU A 175 0.15 -12.22 6.85
N VAL A 176 0.24 -13.35 7.55
CA VAL A 176 0.08 -14.67 6.94
C VAL A 176 -1.31 -15.23 7.26
N CYS A 177 -2.06 -15.56 6.23
CA CYS A 177 -3.36 -16.21 6.30
C CYS A 177 -3.17 -17.70 6.02
N LEU A 178 -3.26 -18.54 7.06
CA LEU A 178 -3.33 -19.99 6.92
C LEU A 178 -4.74 -20.35 6.47
N ASN A 179 -4.93 -20.49 5.16
CA ASN A 179 -6.23 -20.64 4.54
C ASN A 179 -6.66 -22.09 4.40
N LYS A 180 -7.98 -22.29 4.29
CA LYS A 180 -8.68 -23.59 4.17
C LYS A 180 -8.62 -24.45 5.42
N VAL A 181 -8.68 -23.81 6.60
CA VAL A 181 -8.69 -24.52 7.89
C VAL A 181 -9.95 -25.33 8.15
N ASP A 182 -11.03 -25.05 7.41
CA ASP A 182 -12.29 -25.78 7.41
C ASP A 182 -12.15 -27.20 6.84
N MET A 183 -11.18 -27.43 5.93
CA MET A 183 -10.92 -28.74 5.32
C MET A 183 -10.05 -29.64 6.19
N LEU A 184 -9.47 -29.11 7.28
CA LEU A 184 -8.66 -29.89 8.19
C LEU A 184 -9.54 -30.81 9.06
N ARG A 185 -9.09 -32.04 9.25
CA ARG A 185 -9.72 -32.95 10.21
C ARG A 185 -9.57 -32.38 11.62
N PRO A 186 -10.60 -32.44 12.49
CA PRO A 186 -10.53 -31.89 13.84
C PRO A 186 -9.31 -32.35 14.65
N ASN A 187 -8.96 -33.64 14.55
CA ASN A 187 -7.83 -34.22 15.27
C ASN A 187 -6.45 -33.79 14.72
N ASP A 188 -6.39 -33.34 13.46
CA ASP A 188 -5.14 -32.93 12.80
C ASP A 188 -4.94 -31.42 12.80
N LYS A 189 -6.02 -30.64 13.00
CA LYS A 189 -6.04 -29.18 12.86
C LYS A 189 -4.97 -28.51 13.72
N ASP A 190 -4.99 -28.74 15.04
CA ASP A 190 -4.08 -28.09 15.98
C ASP A 190 -2.62 -28.41 15.66
N ARG A 191 -2.34 -29.67 15.32
CA ARG A 191 -1.01 -30.13 14.93
C ARG A 191 -0.52 -29.42 13.67
N MET A 192 -1.33 -29.40 12.62
CA MET A 192 -0.94 -28.80 11.33
C MET A 192 -0.75 -27.29 11.44
N VAL A 193 -1.65 -26.60 12.15
CA VAL A 193 -1.54 -25.17 12.42
C VAL A 193 -0.28 -24.86 13.24
N HIS A 194 0.01 -25.66 14.27
CA HIS A 194 1.21 -25.48 15.09
C HIS A 194 2.50 -25.65 14.27
N VAL A 195 2.57 -26.68 13.43
CA VAL A 195 3.70 -26.90 12.52
C VAL A 195 3.84 -25.74 11.53
N ALA A 196 2.73 -25.25 10.97
CA ALA A 196 2.74 -24.12 10.05
C ALA A 196 3.26 -22.83 10.72
N LYS A 197 2.74 -22.48 11.90
CA LYS A 197 3.19 -21.32 12.69
C LYS A 197 4.69 -21.42 13.01
N THR A 198 5.16 -22.60 13.39
CA THR A 198 6.58 -22.87 13.70
C THR A 198 7.49 -22.70 12.47
N ARG A 199 7.05 -23.13 11.28
CA ARG A 199 7.83 -22.98 10.04
C ARG A 199 7.89 -21.55 9.53
N LEU A 200 6.78 -20.81 9.62
CA LEU A 200 6.70 -19.44 9.10
C LEU A 200 7.43 -18.43 9.99
N GLN A 201 7.54 -18.69 11.30
CA GLN A 201 8.20 -17.81 12.27
C GLN A 201 7.77 -16.34 12.09
N ASN A 202 6.46 -16.11 11.91
CA ASN A 202 5.88 -14.78 11.75
C ASN A 202 5.01 -14.47 12.97
N PRO A 203 5.09 -13.27 13.56
CA PRO A 203 4.21 -12.90 14.66
C PRO A 203 2.73 -12.80 14.23
N TYR A 204 2.47 -12.43 12.98
CA TYR A 204 1.12 -12.25 12.45
C TYR A 204 0.72 -13.44 11.59
N VAL A 205 0.10 -14.45 12.21
CA VAL A 205 -0.45 -15.62 11.52
C VAL A 205 -1.88 -15.83 11.98
N ILE A 206 -2.82 -15.77 11.03
CA ILE A 206 -4.26 -15.92 11.27
C ILE A 206 -4.76 -17.16 10.54
N GLU A 207 -5.60 -17.95 11.21
CA GLU A 207 -6.32 -19.07 10.63
C GLU A 207 -7.53 -18.55 9.86
N THR A 208 -7.65 -18.92 8.58
CA THR A 208 -8.69 -18.39 7.70
C THR A 208 -9.36 -19.49 6.88
N ALA A 209 -10.61 -19.27 6.52
CA ALA A 209 -11.31 -19.99 5.47
C ALA A 209 -12.16 -18.97 4.72
N PHE A 210 -11.61 -18.44 3.62
CA PHE A 210 -12.26 -17.36 2.87
C PHE A 210 -13.49 -17.82 2.08
N ASP A 211 -13.51 -19.07 1.65
CA ASP A 211 -14.61 -19.73 0.96
C ASP A 211 -14.71 -21.18 1.49
N PRO A 212 -15.29 -21.37 2.68
CA PRO A 212 -15.34 -22.68 3.32
C PRO A 212 -16.31 -23.62 2.61
N ASP A 213 -16.01 -24.91 2.59
CA ASP A 213 -16.92 -25.90 2.01
C ASP A 213 -18.23 -25.95 2.83
N PRO A 214 -19.40 -25.65 2.23
CA PRO A 214 -20.69 -25.67 2.93
C PRO A 214 -21.04 -27.03 3.54
N ARG A 215 -20.38 -28.12 3.13
CA ARG A 215 -20.56 -29.46 3.70
C ARG A 215 -19.78 -29.65 5.00
N LEU A 216 -18.70 -28.90 5.19
CA LEU A 216 -17.76 -29.05 6.30
C LEU A 216 -17.91 -27.93 7.34
N SER A 217 -18.29 -26.72 6.92
CA SER A 217 -18.50 -25.57 7.80
C SER A 217 -19.79 -24.84 7.41
N GLN A 218 -20.69 -24.68 8.39
CA GLN A 218 -21.96 -23.94 8.21
C GLN A 218 -21.86 -22.48 8.68
N ASP A 219 -20.76 -22.11 9.36
CA ASP A 219 -20.62 -20.83 10.05
C ASP A 219 -20.13 -19.69 9.13
N GLY A 220 -20.03 -19.95 7.83
CA GLY A 220 -19.53 -18.98 6.85
C GLY A 220 -18.02 -18.75 6.95
N PRO A 221 -17.50 -17.67 6.33
CA PRO A 221 -16.06 -17.42 6.24
C PRO A 221 -15.39 -17.26 7.61
N ILE A 222 -14.24 -17.90 7.79
CA ILE A 222 -13.48 -17.90 9.05
C ILE A 222 -12.34 -16.89 8.95
N GLY A 223 -12.19 -16.05 9.98
CA GLY A 223 -11.03 -15.16 10.14
C GLY A 223 -11.01 -13.92 9.24
N THR A 224 -12.00 -13.73 8.37
CA THR A 224 -12.11 -12.59 7.43
C THR A 224 -12.12 -11.24 8.15
N GLN A 225 -12.93 -11.12 9.19
CA GLN A 225 -13.03 -9.89 9.98
C GLN A 225 -11.71 -9.55 10.67
N VAL A 226 -11.02 -10.55 11.24
CA VAL A 226 -9.72 -10.35 11.91
C VAL A 226 -8.66 -9.90 10.91
N VAL A 227 -8.65 -10.47 9.69
CA VAL A 227 -7.78 -10.02 8.60
C VAL A 227 -8.07 -8.57 8.23
N PHE A 228 -9.35 -8.22 8.06
CA PHE A 228 -9.76 -6.85 7.72
C PHE A 228 -9.36 -5.84 8.80
N GLU A 229 -9.63 -6.15 10.06
CA GLU A 229 -9.25 -5.30 11.20
C GLU A 229 -7.73 -5.13 11.28
N TRP A 230 -6.96 -6.20 11.06
CA TRP A 230 -5.50 -6.10 11.01
C TRP A 230 -5.04 -5.15 9.88
N VAL A 231 -5.59 -5.29 8.68
CA VAL A 231 -5.28 -4.41 7.53
C VAL A 231 -5.57 -2.96 7.87
N VAL A 232 -6.76 -2.67 8.39
CA VAL A 232 -7.17 -1.32 8.79
C VAL A 232 -6.23 -0.75 9.84
N ASN A 233 -5.92 -1.51 10.89
CA ASN A 233 -5.03 -1.07 11.97
C ASN A 233 -3.61 -0.76 11.45
N GLN A 234 -3.08 -1.57 10.52
CA GLN A 234 -1.76 -1.31 9.93
C GLN A 234 -1.75 -0.06 9.06
N LEU A 235 -2.80 0.16 8.26
CA LEU A 235 -2.91 1.35 7.41
C LEU A 235 -3.10 2.63 8.23
N GLU A 236 -3.94 2.58 9.27
CA GLU A 236 -4.14 3.69 10.21
C GLU A 236 -2.85 4.02 10.97
N ALA A 237 -2.07 3.02 11.38
CA ALA A 237 -0.75 3.21 12.00
C ALA A 237 0.27 3.88 11.06
N GLN A 238 0.11 3.73 9.74
CA GLN A 238 0.90 4.43 8.72
C GLN A 238 0.36 5.84 8.40
N GLY A 239 -0.69 6.29 9.09
CA GLY A 239 -1.32 7.60 8.88
C GLY A 239 -2.18 7.69 7.62
N LYS A 240 -2.62 6.54 7.09
CA LYS A 240 -3.48 6.47 5.91
C LYS A 240 -4.96 6.50 6.31
N GLU A 241 -5.78 7.14 5.47
CA GLU A 241 -7.21 7.26 5.70
C GLU A 241 -7.95 6.00 5.23
N THR A 242 -8.55 5.27 6.17
CA THR A 242 -9.22 3.97 5.93
C THR A 242 -10.74 4.06 5.94
N ALA A 243 -11.31 5.26 6.14
CA ALA A 243 -12.75 5.47 6.26
C ALA A 243 -13.53 4.87 5.08
N HIS A 244 -12.92 4.89 3.90
CA HIS A 244 -13.51 4.37 2.68
C HIS A 244 -13.54 2.83 2.60
N LEU A 245 -12.54 2.14 3.15
CA LEU A 245 -12.52 0.66 3.17
C LEU A 245 -13.68 0.09 3.99
N LYS A 246 -14.09 0.79 5.05
CA LYS A 246 -15.20 0.38 5.94
C LYS A 246 -16.57 0.54 5.28
N ALA A 247 -16.69 1.34 4.21
CA ALA A 247 -17.95 1.63 3.54
C ALA A 247 -18.37 0.53 2.55
N GLU A 248 -17.41 -0.21 1.98
CA GLU A 248 -17.66 -1.28 0.98
C GLU A 248 -18.00 -2.64 1.61
N GLN A 249 -17.93 -2.77 2.95
CA GLN A 249 -18.31 -4.00 3.67
C GLN A 249 -19.80 -4.10 4.05
N LYS A 250 -20.63 -3.08 3.74
CA LYS A 250 -22.08 -3.10 3.98
C LYS A 250 -22.85 -3.69 2.81
#